data_AF-A0A9E5TE55-F1
#
_entry.id   AF-A0A9E5TE55-F1
#
_cell.length_a   1.000
_cell.length_b   1.000
_cell.length_c   1.000
_cell.angle_alpha   90.00
_cell.angle_beta   90.00
_cell.angle_gamma   90.00
#
_symmetry.space_group_name_H-M   'P 1'
#
loop_
_entity.id
_entity.type
_entity.pdbx_description
1 polymer ?
#
loop_
_entity_poly.entity_id
_entity_poly.type
_entity_poly.pdbx_seq_one_letter_code
_entity_poly.pdbx_strand_id
1 'polypeptide(L)'
;MAVIPDLRTRFMAAPLQTYLREIKKTLQSGGATERSYYPALKRFLEDLVPGITATPETKRIECGVPDFRISRASSHGPLTVGYVEAKDLEKPLDKIEKDALRSSPSTVDGEQLKRYLRLDNLLFTNFLDFRWYVDGERRGVVSLAVVDSDGKLGIEQSDAMWLTDILAAFLNHKPQDVSTPKDLALRMAKLTHTIRDIVVTAFETDKASDMLRYLRGAFAKTLIPDLEKTEKTSEFADMFAQTLAYGLFAARCNHQGPGRFRRLGAAREIPKTNPFLRELFDTITGTRLDDEPFAGFVDDLAQLLADCDMAAILEHFGKRTRKEDPVVHFYETFLAAYDPKIREMRGVYYTPEPVVSYIVRSVDYLLKARFNCPAGLADTRTIEYERIEEDGKQQRRVKEKAPRVLLLDPACGTGTFLYAVVDHIRDEFKRRNDAGM
;
A
#
# COMPACT_ATOMS: atom_id res chain seq x y z
N MET A 1 12.89 -31.81 -16.70
CA MET A 1 12.36 -32.57 -17.84
C MET A 1 12.33 -31.65 -19.04
N ALA A 2 13.11 -31.98 -20.07
CA ALA A 2 13.21 -31.20 -21.30
C ALA A 2 11.89 -31.30 -22.08
N VAL A 3 11.23 -30.16 -22.30
CA VAL A 3 10.10 -30.07 -23.22
C VAL A 3 10.66 -29.97 -24.64
N ILE A 4 10.21 -30.87 -25.50
CA ILE A 4 10.63 -31.02 -26.90
C ILE A 4 10.36 -29.70 -27.66
N PRO A 5 11.35 -29.10 -28.37
CA PRO A 5 11.23 -27.81 -29.04
C PRO A 5 10.06 -27.70 -30.05
N ASP A 6 9.70 -28.79 -30.69
CA ASP A 6 8.70 -28.88 -31.77
C ASP A 6 7.22 -28.73 -31.29
N LEU A 7 6.97 -29.03 -30.01
CA LEU A 7 5.65 -28.83 -29.37
C LEU A 7 5.44 -27.37 -28.94
N ARG A 8 6.50 -26.66 -28.55
CA ARG A 8 6.44 -25.20 -28.26
C ARG A 8 6.08 -24.40 -29.50
N THR A 9 6.58 -24.79 -30.67
CA THR A 9 6.34 -24.06 -31.93
C THR A 9 4.90 -24.27 -32.45
N ARG A 10 4.34 -25.48 -32.34
CA ARG A 10 2.98 -25.78 -32.82
C ARG A 10 1.86 -25.28 -31.89
N PHE A 11 2.05 -25.32 -30.57
CA PHE A 11 1.05 -24.81 -29.62
C PHE A 11 0.88 -23.28 -29.70
N MET A 12 1.90 -22.56 -30.17
CA MET A 12 1.96 -21.08 -30.10
C MET A 12 1.65 -20.39 -31.44
N ALA A 13 1.84 -21.07 -32.57
CA ALA A 13 1.50 -20.51 -33.88
C ALA A 13 0.00 -20.19 -34.02
N ALA A 14 -0.88 -21.05 -33.48
CA ALA A 14 -2.32 -20.87 -33.63
C ALA A 14 -2.90 -19.69 -32.80
N PRO A 15 -2.57 -19.51 -31.51
CA PRO A 15 -2.97 -18.32 -30.74
C PRO A 15 -2.45 -17.02 -31.36
N LEU A 16 -1.17 -16.95 -31.75
CA LEU A 16 -0.58 -15.76 -32.34
C LEU A 16 -1.22 -15.42 -33.71
N GLN A 17 -1.41 -16.40 -34.59
CA GLN A 17 -2.10 -16.18 -35.86
C GLN A 17 -3.54 -15.71 -35.68
N THR A 18 -4.24 -16.22 -34.66
CA THR A 18 -5.61 -15.80 -34.34
C THR A 18 -5.60 -14.36 -33.84
N TYR A 19 -4.70 -14.02 -32.91
CA TYR A 19 -4.51 -12.68 -32.39
C TYR A 19 -4.29 -11.66 -33.52
N LEU A 20 -3.31 -11.91 -34.39
CA LEU A 20 -2.98 -11.02 -35.51
C LEU A 20 -4.12 -10.86 -36.51
N ARG A 21 -4.88 -11.94 -36.77
CA ARG A 21 -6.07 -11.88 -37.63
C ARG A 21 -7.15 -11.00 -37.02
N GLU A 22 -7.36 -11.08 -35.71
CA GLU A 22 -8.30 -10.22 -34.99
C GLU A 22 -7.84 -8.76 -34.98
N ILE A 23 -6.55 -8.48 -34.69
CA ILE A 23 -5.97 -7.13 -34.78
C ILE A 23 -6.17 -6.53 -36.19
N LYS A 24 -5.85 -7.29 -37.25
CA LYS A 24 -6.03 -6.84 -38.64
C LYS A 24 -7.49 -6.58 -38.99
N LYS A 25 -8.40 -7.45 -38.54
CA LYS A 25 -9.85 -7.27 -38.76
C LYS A 25 -10.35 -5.99 -38.10
N THR A 26 -9.93 -5.73 -36.87
CA THR A 26 -10.31 -4.51 -36.12
C THR A 26 -9.72 -3.25 -36.78
N LEU A 27 -8.47 -3.31 -37.27
CA LEU A 27 -7.87 -2.21 -38.03
C LEU A 27 -8.66 -1.90 -39.32
N GLN A 28 -9.06 -2.94 -40.06
CA GLN A 28 -9.81 -2.81 -41.31
C GLN A 28 -11.24 -2.28 -41.15
N SER A 29 -11.86 -2.43 -39.96
CA SER A 29 -13.22 -1.92 -39.75
C SER A 29 -13.32 -0.39 -39.73
N GLY A 30 -12.20 0.33 -39.54
CA GLY A 30 -12.17 1.78 -39.43
C GLY A 30 -12.76 2.30 -38.12
N GLY A 31 -12.17 3.35 -37.54
CA GLY A 31 -12.65 3.95 -36.28
C GLY A 31 -12.43 3.09 -35.03
N ALA A 32 -11.49 2.13 -35.08
CA ALA A 32 -11.08 1.38 -33.90
C ALA A 32 -10.40 2.30 -32.88
N THR A 33 -10.66 2.05 -31.61
CA THR A 33 -9.98 2.70 -30.46
C THR A 33 -9.14 1.65 -29.75
N GLU A 34 -8.26 2.07 -28.84
CA GLU A 34 -7.51 1.19 -27.92
C GLU A 34 -8.35 0.00 -27.39
N ARG A 35 -9.55 0.27 -26.87
CA ARG A 35 -10.46 -0.75 -26.31
C ARG A 35 -11.01 -1.74 -27.32
N SER A 36 -11.05 -1.38 -28.61
CA SER A 36 -11.48 -2.28 -29.68
C SER A 36 -10.55 -3.50 -29.82
N TYR A 37 -9.30 -3.40 -29.34
CA TYR A 37 -8.31 -4.46 -29.40
C TYR A 37 -8.24 -5.30 -28.10
N TYR A 38 -8.92 -4.89 -27.02
CA TYR A 38 -8.89 -5.58 -25.72
C TYR A 38 -9.37 -7.03 -25.78
N PRO A 39 -10.45 -7.38 -26.51
CA PRO A 39 -10.88 -8.78 -26.62
C PRO A 39 -9.80 -9.69 -27.21
N ALA A 40 -9.09 -9.20 -28.24
CA ALA A 40 -8.02 -9.94 -28.89
C ALA A 40 -6.83 -10.16 -27.94
N LEU A 41 -6.39 -9.10 -27.24
CA LEU A 41 -5.30 -9.19 -26.28
C LEU A 41 -5.65 -10.10 -25.09
N LYS A 42 -6.86 -9.96 -24.54
CA LYS A 42 -7.38 -10.82 -23.47
C LYS A 42 -7.30 -12.29 -23.84
N ARG A 43 -7.89 -12.64 -24.99
CA ARG A 43 -7.91 -14.01 -25.50
C ARG A 43 -6.50 -14.53 -25.73
N PHE A 44 -5.63 -13.71 -26.31
CA PHE A 44 -4.25 -14.11 -26.55
C PHE A 44 -3.52 -14.44 -25.25
N LEU A 45 -3.63 -13.60 -24.21
CA LEU A 45 -2.99 -13.86 -22.91
C LEU A 45 -3.54 -15.11 -22.21
N GLU A 46 -4.85 -15.35 -22.29
CA GLU A 46 -5.51 -16.51 -21.67
C GLU A 46 -5.21 -17.83 -22.42
N ASP A 47 -5.09 -17.80 -23.75
CA ASP A 47 -4.79 -18.97 -24.57
C ASP A 47 -3.31 -19.41 -24.44
N LEU A 48 -2.39 -18.52 -24.03
CA LEU A 48 -0.96 -18.80 -23.89
C LEU A 48 -0.61 -19.69 -22.70
N VAL A 49 -1.26 -19.49 -21.55
CA VAL A 49 -0.95 -20.22 -20.30
C VAL A 49 -2.25 -20.63 -19.60
N PRO A 50 -2.51 -21.95 -19.45
CA PRO A 50 -3.70 -22.43 -18.75
C PRO A 50 -3.83 -21.89 -17.32
N GLY A 51 -5.04 -21.49 -16.94
CA GLY A 51 -5.34 -20.98 -15.60
C GLY A 51 -4.99 -19.51 -15.37
N ILE A 52 -4.54 -18.79 -16.40
CA ILE A 52 -4.48 -17.34 -16.42
C ILE A 52 -5.86 -16.76 -16.76
N THR A 53 -6.23 -15.69 -16.07
CA THR A 53 -7.40 -14.86 -16.34
C THR A 53 -6.93 -13.43 -16.53
N ALA A 54 -7.21 -12.85 -17.69
CA ALA A 54 -6.94 -11.45 -18.00
C ALA A 54 -8.23 -10.65 -17.78
N THR A 55 -8.29 -9.87 -16.71
CA THR A 55 -9.47 -9.08 -16.36
C THR A 55 -9.27 -7.64 -16.83
N PRO A 56 -9.98 -7.16 -17.86
CA PRO A 56 -9.94 -5.76 -18.24
C PRO A 56 -10.59 -4.91 -17.15
N GLU A 57 -10.03 -3.74 -16.86
CA GLU A 57 -10.64 -2.79 -15.94
C GLU A 57 -11.92 -2.20 -16.57
N THR A 58 -13.06 -2.66 -16.04
CA THR A 58 -14.40 -2.36 -16.59
C THR A 58 -14.98 -1.05 -16.06
N LYS A 59 -14.43 -0.53 -14.95
CA LYS A 59 -14.97 0.66 -14.30
C LYS A 59 -14.55 1.91 -15.08
N ARG A 60 -15.54 2.75 -15.42
CA ARG A 60 -15.43 3.99 -16.21
C ARG A 60 -14.59 5.09 -15.55
N ILE A 61 -13.77 4.75 -14.56
CA ILE A 61 -13.06 5.69 -13.73
C ILE A 61 -11.58 5.64 -14.13
N GLU A 62 -11.16 6.60 -14.96
CA GLU A 62 -9.77 6.87 -15.29
C GLU A 62 -9.02 7.38 -14.04
N CYS A 63 -8.90 6.53 -13.02
CA CYS A 63 -8.20 6.85 -11.78
C CYS A 63 -6.74 6.38 -11.79
N GLY A 64 -6.14 6.17 -12.97
CA GLY A 64 -4.75 5.73 -13.07
C GLY A 64 -4.54 4.29 -12.59
N VAL A 65 -5.40 3.37 -13.04
CA VAL A 65 -5.19 1.92 -12.92
C VAL A 65 -4.74 1.34 -14.27
N PRO A 66 -3.90 0.29 -14.29
CA PRO A 66 -3.55 -0.39 -15.54
C PRO A 66 -4.77 -1.03 -16.22
N ASP A 67 -4.77 -1.12 -17.54
CA ASP A 67 -5.89 -1.62 -18.32
C ASP A 67 -6.31 -3.07 -18.02
N PHE A 68 -5.36 -3.93 -17.70
CA PHE A 68 -5.64 -5.32 -17.31
C PHE A 68 -4.93 -5.70 -16.03
N ARG A 69 -5.66 -6.43 -15.19
CA ARG A 69 -5.08 -7.26 -14.14
C ARG A 69 -4.98 -8.70 -14.63
N ILE A 70 -3.79 -9.26 -14.58
CA ILE A 70 -3.52 -10.65 -14.92
C ILE A 70 -3.47 -11.44 -13.63
N SER A 71 -4.30 -12.48 -13.53
CA SER A 71 -4.36 -13.33 -12.35
C SER A 71 -4.27 -14.79 -12.71
N ARG A 72 -3.80 -15.61 -11.77
CA ARG A 72 -3.75 -17.06 -11.86
C ARG A 72 -4.70 -17.67 -10.83
N ALA A 73 -5.45 -18.70 -11.22
CA ALA A 73 -6.23 -19.48 -10.27
C ALA A 73 -5.34 -20.13 -9.20
N SER A 74 -5.71 -19.99 -7.93
CA SER A 74 -5.07 -20.63 -6.79
C SER A 74 -6.12 -21.21 -5.86
N SER A 75 -5.73 -22.17 -5.02
CA SER A 75 -6.59 -22.84 -4.02
C SER A 75 -7.26 -21.89 -3.04
N HIS A 76 -6.78 -20.64 -2.95
CA HIS A 76 -7.24 -19.66 -1.97
C HIS A 76 -7.82 -18.37 -2.58
N GLY A 77 -8.00 -18.32 -3.90
CA GLY A 77 -8.46 -17.16 -4.66
C GLY A 77 -7.55 -16.86 -5.87
N PRO A 78 -7.93 -15.91 -6.75
CA PRO A 78 -7.07 -15.48 -7.84
C PRO A 78 -5.82 -14.76 -7.30
N LEU A 79 -4.64 -15.18 -7.75
CA LEU A 79 -3.35 -14.56 -7.43
C LEU A 79 -2.97 -13.60 -8.55
N THR A 80 -2.73 -12.31 -8.25
CA THR A 80 -2.21 -11.36 -9.24
C THR A 80 -0.81 -11.78 -9.69
N VAL A 81 -0.65 -11.92 -11.01
CA VAL A 81 0.63 -12.24 -11.67
C VAL A 81 1.32 -10.97 -12.13
N GLY A 82 0.56 -9.99 -12.59
CA GLY A 82 1.07 -8.73 -13.11
C GLY A 82 -0.03 -7.91 -13.77
N TYR A 83 0.38 -6.81 -14.36
CA TYR A 83 -0.51 -5.82 -14.97
C TYR A 83 -0.15 -5.62 -16.44
N VAL A 84 -1.15 -5.28 -17.25
CA VAL A 84 -0.94 -4.86 -18.64
C VAL A 84 -1.49 -3.46 -18.81
N GLU A 85 -0.68 -2.60 -19.39
CA GLU A 85 -1.08 -1.27 -19.85
C GLU A 85 -1.01 -1.24 -21.37
N ALA A 86 -2.12 -0.87 -22.00
CA ALA A 86 -2.25 -0.78 -23.44
C ALA A 86 -2.21 0.69 -23.91
N LYS A 87 -1.89 0.86 -25.18
CA LYS A 87 -1.94 2.14 -25.89
C LYS A 87 -2.59 1.93 -27.26
N ASP A 88 -3.10 3.01 -27.85
CA ASP A 88 -3.51 3.00 -29.24
C ASP A 88 -2.42 2.42 -30.14
N LEU A 89 -2.83 1.64 -31.15
CA LEU A 89 -1.95 0.84 -32.00
C LEU A 89 -0.84 1.64 -32.68
N GLU A 90 -1.12 2.90 -33.02
CA GLU A 90 -0.17 3.80 -33.70
C GLU A 90 0.75 4.57 -32.73
N LYS A 91 0.54 4.48 -31.41
CA LYS A 91 1.34 5.24 -30.45
C LYS A 91 2.78 4.72 -30.43
N PRO A 92 3.78 5.61 -30.60
CA PRO A 92 5.18 5.22 -30.55
C PRO A 92 5.61 5.03 -29.11
N LEU A 93 5.55 3.78 -28.65
CA LEU A 93 5.84 3.46 -27.26
C LEU A 93 7.25 3.97 -26.83
N ASP A 94 8.25 4.03 -27.73
CA ASP A 94 9.62 4.49 -27.41
C ASP A 94 9.65 5.93 -26.90
N LYS A 95 8.77 6.78 -27.44
CA LYS A 95 8.67 8.17 -27.00
C LYS A 95 8.07 8.25 -25.60
N ILE A 96 7.07 7.40 -25.32
CA ILE A 96 6.42 7.31 -24.00
C ILE A 96 7.42 6.82 -22.95
N GLU A 97 8.20 5.77 -23.25
CA GLU A 97 9.28 5.29 -22.38
C GLU A 97 10.28 6.39 -22.05
N LYS A 98 10.78 7.10 -23.07
CA LYS A 98 11.74 8.19 -22.87
C LYS A 98 11.18 9.31 -22.01
N ASP A 99 9.90 9.65 -22.19
CA ASP A 99 9.24 10.67 -21.37
C ASP A 99 9.04 10.19 -19.92
N ALA A 100 8.66 8.93 -19.71
CA ALA A 100 8.47 8.32 -18.39
C ALA A 100 9.75 8.28 -17.53
N LEU A 101 10.93 8.17 -18.17
CA LEU A 101 12.23 8.18 -17.48
C LEU A 101 12.67 9.58 -17.02
N ARG A 102 11.97 10.65 -17.42
CA ARG A 102 12.29 12.02 -16.98
C ARG A 102 11.90 12.23 -15.52
N SER A 103 12.59 13.15 -14.84
CA SER A 103 12.23 13.59 -13.48
C SER A 103 10.79 14.09 -13.41
N SER A 104 10.37 14.84 -14.43
CA SER A 104 8.97 15.24 -14.66
C SER A 104 8.62 14.92 -16.11
N PRO A 105 7.84 13.86 -16.37
CA PRO A 105 7.30 13.57 -17.70
C PRO A 105 6.44 14.75 -18.19
N SER A 106 6.30 14.87 -19.50
CA SER A 106 5.57 15.99 -20.15
C SER A 106 4.27 15.56 -20.81
N THR A 107 4.02 14.25 -20.86
CA THR A 107 2.84 13.65 -21.47
C THR A 107 2.08 12.83 -20.44
N VAL A 108 0.75 12.76 -20.58
CA VAL A 108 -0.12 11.94 -19.72
C VAL A 108 0.32 10.47 -19.75
N ASP A 109 0.65 9.94 -20.93
CA ASP A 109 1.14 8.56 -21.07
C ASP A 109 2.49 8.34 -20.38
N GLY A 110 3.39 9.33 -20.42
CA GLY A 110 4.70 9.27 -19.75
C GLY A 110 4.55 9.30 -18.22
N GLU A 111 3.68 10.17 -17.71
CA GLU A 111 3.32 10.20 -16.28
C GLU A 111 2.69 8.88 -15.83
N GLN A 112 1.79 8.33 -16.63
CA GLN A 112 1.13 7.07 -16.37
C GLN A 112 2.12 5.90 -16.35
N LEU A 113 2.95 5.74 -17.38
CA LEU A 113 3.97 4.69 -17.43
C LEU A 113 4.95 4.82 -16.26
N LYS A 114 5.39 6.05 -15.93
CA LYS A 114 6.27 6.29 -14.78
C LYS A 114 5.66 5.79 -13.46
N ARG A 115 4.35 5.96 -13.27
CA ARG A 115 3.64 5.39 -12.10
C ARG A 115 3.64 3.87 -12.13
N TYR A 116 3.32 3.27 -13.28
CA TYR A 116 3.17 1.81 -13.40
C TYR A 116 4.49 1.05 -13.38
N LEU A 117 5.62 1.68 -13.69
CA LEU A 117 6.95 1.09 -13.49
C LEU A 117 7.27 0.76 -12.03
N ARG A 118 6.46 1.23 -11.06
CA ARG A 118 6.57 0.82 -9.66
C ARG A 118 5.99 -0.57 -9.38
N LEU A 119 5.17 -1.09 -10.29
CA LEU A 119 4.57 -2.42 -10.16
C LEU A 119 5.64 -3.50 -10.35
N ASP A 120 5.47 -4.61 -9.64
CA ASP A 120 6.48 -5.68 -9.62
C ASP A 120 6.59 -6.38 -10.98
N ASN A 121 5.51 -6.47 -11.75
CA ASN A 121 5.46 -7.14 -13.05
C ASN A 121 4.49 -6.42 -14.01
N LEU A 122 5.01 -5.73 -15.03
CA LEU A 122 4.24 -4.90 -15.97
C LEU A 122 4.54 -5.29 -17.42
N LEU A 123 3.49 -5.47 -18.21
CA LEU A 123 3.56 -5.55 -19.67
C LEU A 123 2.99 -4.25 -20.26
N PHE A 124 3.76 -3.57 -21.09
CA PHE A 124 3.36 -2.34 -21.79
C PHE A 124 3.29 -2.58 -23.29
N THR A 125 2.18 -2.25 -23.93
CA THR A 125 1.94 -2.62 -25.33
C THR A 125 1.05 -1.63 -26.09
N ASN A 126 1.23 -1.56 -27.41
CA ASN A 126 0.27 -0.98 -28.37
C ASN A 126 -0.32 -2.08 -29.28
N PHE A 127 -0.41 -3.31 -28.78
CA PHE A 127 -0.85 -4.51 -29.49
C PHE A 127 0.10 -5.06 -30.57
N LEU A 128 1.14 -4.32 -30.97
CA LEU A 128 2.17 -4.78 -31.91
C LEU A 128 3.55 -4.79 -31.28
N ASP A 129 3.86 -3.76 -30.49
CA ASP A 129 5.05 -3.67 -29.66
C ASP A 129 4.73 -4.15 -28.25
N PHE A 130 5.62 -4.93 -27.66
CA PHE A 130 5.50 -5.43 -26.30
C PHE A 130 6.77 -5.17 -25.52
N ARG A 131 6.61 -4.66 -24.30
CA ARG A 131 7.70 -4.37 -23.37
C ARG A 131 7.38 -4.92 -22.02
N TRP A 132 8.31 -5.70 -21.49
CA TRP A 132 8.15 -6.34 -20.21
C TRP A 132 9.10 -5.71 -19.19
N TYR A 133 8.55 -5.30 -18.06
CA TYR A 133 9.27 -4.75 -16.93
C TYR A 133 9.05 -5.59 -15.68
N VAL A 134 10.11 -5.77 -14.90
CA VAL A 134 10.07 -6.36 -13.57
C VAL A 134 10.79 -5.41 -12.63
N ASP A 135 10.12 -4.99 -11.56
CA ASP A 135 10.63 -4.00 -10.61
C ASP A 135 11.12 -2.70 -11.28
N GLY A 136 10.42 -2.26 -12.34
CA GLY A 136 10.75 -1.08 -13.13
C GLY A 136 11.92 -1.26 -14.12
N GLU A 137 12.61 -2.41 -14.09
CA GLU A 137 13.68 -2.72 -15.03
C GLU A 137 13.13 -3.44 -16.27
N ARG A 138 13.52 -2.96 -17.46
CA ARG A 138 13.11 -3.57 -18.73
C ARG A 138 13.81 -4.91 -18.93
N ARG A 139 13.02 -5.99 -19.02
CA ARG A 139 13.48 -7.38 -19.20
C ARG A 139 13.37 -7.87 -20.64
N GLY A 140 12.42 -7.34 -21.41
CA GLY A 140 12.21 -7.76 -22.80
C GLY A 140 11.52 -6.69 -23.64
N VAL A 141 11.86 -6.67 -24.93
CA VAL A 141 11.25 -5.82 -25.97
C VAL A 141 11.11 -6.66 -27.24
N VAL A 142 9.95 -6.55 -27.88
CA VAL A 142 9.70 -7.12 -29.20
C VAL A 142 8.72 -6.23 -29.96
N SER A 143 8.90 -6.14 -31.28
CA SER A 143 7.97 -5.50 -32.20
C SER A 143 7.52 -6.56 -33.20
N LEU A 144 6.22 -6.85 -33.26
CA LEU A 144 5.69 -7.93 -34.10
C LEU A 144 5.63 -7.55 -35.58
N ALA A 145 5.39 -6.28 -35.88
CA ALA A 145 5.22 -5.79 -37.23
C ALA A 145 5.31 -4.28 -37.30
N VAL A 146 5.83 -3.78 -38.43
CA VAL A 146 5.57 -2.42 -38.89
C VAL A 146 4.34 -2.52 -39.80
N VAL A 147 3.31 -1.72 -39.53
CA VAL A 147 2.19 -1.57 -40.47
C VAL A 147 2.75 -0.90 -41.72
N ASP A 148 2.81 -1.62 -42.84
CA ASP A 148 3.20 -1.01 -44.11
C ASP A 148 2.08 -0.06 -44.61
N SER A 149 2.39 0.77 -45.60
CA SER A 149 1.43 1.73 -46.18
C SER A 149 0.16 1.09 -46.78
N ASP A 150 0.15 -0.23 -46.96
CA ASP A 150 -0.98 -1.03 -47.47
C ASP A 150 -1.73 -1.79 -46.35
N GLY A 151 -1.37 -1.61 -45.08
CA GLY A 151 -1.97 -2.29 -43.94
C GLY A 151 -1.64 -3.80 -43.85
N LYS A 152 -0.55 -4.25 -44.49
CA LYS A 152 -0.02 -5.60 -44.28
C LYS A 152 0.94 -5.59 -43.10
N LEU A 153 0.70 -6.51 -42.17
CA LEU A 153 1.58 -6.81 -41.05
C LEU A 153 2.61 -7.84 -41.55
N GLY A 154 3.84 -7.39 -41.80
CA GLY A 154 4.98 -8.29 -42.02
C GLY A 154 5.51 -8.76 -40.67
N ILE A 155 5.59 -10.07 -40.45
CA ILE A 155 6.02 -10.66 -39.18
C ILE A 155 7.19 -11.59 -39.44
N GLU A 156 8.31 -11.32 -38.80
CA GLU A 156 9.44 -12.23 -38.82
C GLU A 156 9.22 -13.38 -37.83
N GLN A 157 9.63 -14.59 -38.21
CA GLN A 157 9.47 -15.79 -37.37
C GLN A 157 10.25 -15.67 -36.06
N SER A 158 11.39 -14.95 -36.07
CA SER A 158 12.21 -14.61 -34.90
C SER A 158 11.44 -13.77 -33.88
N ASP A 159 10.71 -12.74 -34.33
CA ASP A 159 9.95 -11.85 -33.45
C ASP A 159 8.77 -12.56 -32.81
N ALA A 160 8.09 -13.43 -33.56
CA ALA A 160 7.03 -14.29 -33.03
C ALA A 160 7.52 -15.21 -31.90
N MET A 161 8.71 -15.79 -32.05
CA MET A 161 9.32 -16.62 -31.01
C MET A 161 9.70 -15.78 -29.79
N TRP A 162 10.31 -14.62 -30.01
CA TRP A 162 10.75 -13.75 -28.92
C TRP A 162 9.58 -13.18 -28.10
N LEU A 163 8.48 -12.81 -28.76
CA LEU A 163 7.24 -12.43 -28.07
C LEU A 163 6.74 -13.57 -27.18
N THR A 164 6.74 -14.79 -27.70
CA THR A 164 6.29 -15.95 -26.94
C THR A 164 7.12 -16.13 -25.67
N ASP A 165 8.45 -16.00 -25.77
CA ASP A 165 9.33 -16.10 -24.61
C ASP A 165 9.08 -14.97 -23.60
N ILE A 166 8.90 -13.73 -24.06
CA ILE A 166 8.57 -12.58 -23.20
C ILE A 166 7.24 -12.80 -22.48
N LEU A 167 6.18 -13.16 -23.20
CA LEU A 167 4.85 -13.36 -22.61
C LEU A 167 4.82 -14.58 -21.70
N ALA A 168 5.49 -15.67 -22.05
CA ALA A 168 5.61 -16.83 -21.18
C ALA A 168 6.36 -16.48 -19.89
N ALA A 169 7.42 -15.66 -19.97
CA ALA A 169 8.16 -15.21 -18.80
C ALA A 169 7.33 -14.24 -17.93
N PHE A 170 6.61 -13.30 -18.54
CA PHE A 170 5.66 -12.41 -17.85
C PHE A 170 4.55 -13.19 -17.13
N LEU A 171 3.89 -14.12 -17.83
CA LEU A 171 2.78 -14.91 -17.29
C LEU A 171 3.23 -15.93 -16.24
N ASN A 172 4.46 -16.45 -16.33
CA ASN A 172 5.02 -17.38 -15.34
C ASN A 172 5.85 -16.69 -14.25
N HIS A 173 5.91 -15.37 -14.25
CA HIS A 173 6.59 -14.63 -13.20
C HIS A 173 6.01 -15.02 -11.83
N LYS A 174 6.91 -15.30 -10.90
CA LYS A 174 6.58 -15.52 -9.50
C LYS A 174 7.21 -14.39 -8.70
N PRO A 175 6.47 -13.74 -7.78
CA PRO A 175 7.06 -12.81 -6.85
C PRO A 175 8.22 -13.49 -6.12
N GLN A 176 9.33 -12.77 -5.93
CA GLN A 176 10.40 -13.27 -5.07
C GLN A 176 9.90 -13.37 -3.62
N ASP A 177 10.35 -14.40 -2.91
CA ASP A 177 9.97 -14.60 -1.51
C ASP A 177 10.40 -13.41 -0.65
N VAL A 178 9.44 -12.83 0.06
CA VAL A 178 9.67 -11.68 0.93
C VAL A 178 10.03 -12.21 2.31
N SER A 179 11.32 -12.22 2.60
CA SER A 179 11.89 -12.75 3.84
C SER A 179 12.54 -11.69 4.74
N THR A 180 12.73 -10.46 4.25
CA THR A 180 13.33 -9.38 5.04
C THR A 180 12.35 -8.24 5.30
N PRO A 181 12.43 -7.56 6.47
CA PRO A 181 11.63 -6.37 6.76
C PRO A 181 11.77 -5.26 5.73
N LYS A 182 12.99 -5.08 5.18
CA LYS A 182 13.27 -4.04 4.19
C LYS A 182 12.57 -4.32 2.86
N ASP A 183 12.59 -5.57 2.40
CA ASP A 183 11.94 -5.96 1.15
C ASP A 183 10.41 -5.87 1.27
N LEU A 184 9.86 -6.29 2.42
CA LEU A 184 8.42 -6.11 2.68
C LEU A 184 8.04 -4.63 2.69
N ALA A 185 8.79 -3.80 3.41
CA ALA A 185 8.55 -2.36 3.47
C ALA A 185 8.57 -1.69 2.08
N LEU A 186 9.54 -2.05 1.23
CA LEU A 186 9.65 -1.51 -0.13
C LEU A 186 8.46 -1.91 -1.01
N ARG A 187 8.06 -3.18 -0.98
CA ARG A 187 6.91 -3.68 -1.76
C ARG A 187 5.58 -3.09 -1.27
N MET A 188 5.39 -3.02 0.05
CA MET A 188 4.24 -2.34 0.64
C MET A 188 4.20 -0.87 0.23
N ALA A 189 5.34 -0.16 0.27
CA ALA A 189 5.42 1.24 -0.10
C ALA A 189 5.01 1.49 -1.56
N LYS A 190 5.49 0.66 -2.50
CA LYS A 190 5.10 0.73 -3.92
C LYS A 190 3.58 0.63 -4.10
N LEU A 191 2.95 -0.40 -3.53
CA LEU A 191 1.49 -0.59 -3.60
C LEU A 191 0.73 0.57 -2.94
N THR A 192 1.23 1.04 -1.79
CA THR A 192 0.62 2.16 -1.06
C THR A 192 0.68 3.45 -1.86
N HIS A 193 1.79 3.73 -2.56
CA HIS A 193 1.87 4.88 -3.46
C HIS A 193 0.91 4.77 -4.63
N THR A 194 0.73 3.57 -5.19
CA THR A 194 -0.28 3.36 -6.25
C THR A 194 -1.68 3.67 -5.73
N ILE A 195 -2.06 3.16 -4.56
CA ILE A 195 -3.35 3.47 -3.92
C ILE A 195 -3.50 4.97 -3.70
N ARG A 196 -2.48 5.65 -3.16
CA ARG A 196 -2.48 7.11 -2.98
C ARG A 196 -2.71 7.84 -4.30
N ASP A 197 -1.93 7.53 -5.32
CA ASP A 197 -1.97 8.24 -6.61
C ASP A 197 -3.34 8.08 -7.29
N ILE A 198 -3.98 6.91 -7.11
CA ILE A 198 -5.36 6.65 -7.56
C ILE A 198 -6.36 7.54 -6.80
N VAL A 199 -6.24 7.62 -5.47
CA VAL A 199 -7.11 8.47 -4.63
C VAL A 199 -6.94 9.95 -4.99
N VAL A 200 -5.70 10.42 -5.15
CA VAL A 200 -5.42 11.80 -5.59
C VAL A 200 -6.11 12.08 -6.94
N THR A 201 -5.89 11.20 -7.92
CA THR A 201 -6.47 11.32 -9.26
C THR A 201 -8.01 11.35 -9.18
N ALA A 202 -8.61 10.52 -8.32
CA ALA A 202 -10.06 10.49 -8.13
C ALA A 202 -10.61 11.84 -7.64
N PHE A 203 -9.95 12.50 -6.70
CA PHE A 203 -10.37 13.83 -6.23
C PHE A 203 -10.09 14.94 -7.26
N GLU A 204 -8.92 14.93 -7.91
CA GLU A 204 -8.55 15.95 -8.89
C GLU A 204 -9.43 15.93 -10.15
N THR A 205 -9.94 14.76 -10.51
CA THR A 205 -10.86 14.59 -11.64
C THR A 205 -12.34 14.65 -11.24
N ASP A 206 -12.63 14.97 -9.97
CA ASP A 206 -13.98 14.96 -9.37
C ASP A 206 -14.73 13.62 -9.49
N LYS A 207 -13.99 12.52 -9.67
CA LYS A 207 -14.49 11.15 -9.77
C LYS A 207 -14.42 10.38 -8.43
N ALA A 208 -14.07 11.05 -7.33
CA ALA A 208 -14.01 10.44 -6.00
C ALA A 208 -15.39 9.94 -5.57
N SER A 209 -15.44 8.70 -5.07
CA SER A 209 -16.65 8.05 -4.59
C SER A 209 -17.21 8.71 -3.32
N ASP A 210 -18.47 8.41 -3.01
CA ASP A 210 -19.09 8.83 -1.75
C ASP A 210 -18.35 8.29 -0.53
N MET A 211 -17.77 7.08 -0.63
CA MET A 211 -16.94 6.49 0.42
C MET A 211 -15.70 7.34 0.68
N LEU A 212 -14.95 7.70 -0.37
CA LEU A 212 -13.75 8.53 -0.23
C LEU A 212 -14.08 9.92 0.32
N ARG A 213 -15.17 10.54 -0.16
CA ARG A 213 -15.63 11.85 0.32
C ARG A 213 -16.05 11.80 1.79
N TYR A 214 -16.78 10.76 2.19
CA TYR A 214 -17.14 10.52 3.59
C TYR A 214 -15.91 10.34 4.47
N LEU A 215 -14.96 9.51 4.05
CA LEU A 215 -13.72 9.28 4.80
C LEU A 215 -12.90 10.56 4.94
N ARG A 216 -12.83 11.38 3.89
CA ARG A 216 -12.16 12.69 3.96
C ARG A 216 -12.79 13.60 5.02
N GLY A 217 -14.12 13.69 5.05
CA GLY A 217 -14.83 14.47 6.07
C GLY A 217 -14.67 13.92 7.48
N ALA A 218 -14.66 12.59 7.64
CA ALA A 218 -14.41 11.95 8.93
C ALA A 218 -12.99 12.24 9.45
N PHE A 219 -11.97 12.16 8.58
CA PHE A 219 -10.59 12.54 8.91
C PHE A 219 -10.49 14.02 9.28
N ALA A 220 -11.18 14.90 8.55
CA ALA A 220 -11.15 16.32 8.85
C ALA A 220 -11.76 16.64 10.21
N LYS A 221 -12.94 16.07 10.50
CA LYS A 221 -13.66 16.26 11.75
C LYS A 221 -12.91 15.71 12.97
N THR A 222 -12.24 14.56 12.82
CA THR A 222 -11.65 13.84 13.96
C THR A 222 -10.17 14.15 14.17
N LEU A 223 -9.42 14.40 13.10
CA LEU A 223 -7.96 14.48 13.16
C LEU A 223 -7.41 15.86 12.76
N ILE A 224 -7.75 16.36 11.57
CA ILE A 224 -7.14 17.58 11.01
C ILE A 224 -8.21 18.43 10.31
N PRO A 225 -8.74 19.49 10.96
CA PRO A 225 -9.91 20.25 10.50
C PRO A 225 -9.86 20.76 9.04
N ASP A 226 -8.66 21.02 8.53
CA ASP A 226 -8.45 21.61 7.20
C ASP A 226 -8.29 20.58 6.06
N LEU A 227 -8.40 19.26 6.32
CA LEU A 227 -8.22 18.23 5.30
C LEU A 227 -9.26 18.26 4.18
N GLU A 228 -10.42 18.88 4.37
CA GLU A 228 -11.43 19.03 3.32
C GLU A 228 -11.01 20.02 2.22
N LYS A 229 -10.05 20.91 2.48
CA LYS A 229 -9.59 21.91 1.51
C LYS A 229 -8.90 21.25 0.31
N THR A 230 -9.20 21.67 -0.91
CA THR A 230 -8.73 21.04 -2.15
C THR A 230 -7.20 20.91 -2.22
N GLU A 231 -6.45 21.90 -1.74
CA GLU A 231 -4.99 21.90 -1.67
C GLU A 231 -4.41 20.83 -0.73
N LYS A 232 -5.24 20.28 0.18
CA LYS A 232 -4.89 19.20 1.12
C LYS A 232 -5.24 17.80 0.59
N THR A 233 -5.66 17.68 -0.67
CA THR A 233 -6.03 16.39 -1.27
C THR A 233 -4.89 15.37 -1.22
N SER A 234 -3.66 15.79 -1.51
CA SER A 234 -2.49 14.90 -1.44
C SER A 234 -2.21 14.45 -0.01
N GLU A 235 -2.34 15.34 0.99
CA GLU A 235 -2.16 15.00 2.40
C GLU A 235 -3.22 14.00 2.89
N PHE A 236 -4.48 14.19 2.50
CA PHE A 236 -5.54 13.23 2.78
C PHE A 236 -5.25 11.86 2.15
N ALA A 237 -4.92 11.82 0.86
CA ALA A 237 -4.64 10.58 0.15
C ALA A 237 -3.44 9.83 0.76
N ASP A 238 -2.40 10.56 1.16
CA ASP A 238 -1.25 10.00 1.87
C ASP A 238 -1.65 9.38 3.22
N MET A 239 -2.40 10.12 4.04
CA MET A 239 -2.87 9.63 5.34
C MET A 239 -3.76 8.40 5.19
N PHE A 240 -4.68 8.43 4.23
CA PHE A 240 -5.58 7.33 3.93
C PHE A 240 -4.80 6.07 3.51
N ALA A 241 -3.93 6.18 2.50
CA ALA A 241 -3.19 5.05 1.96
C ALA A 241 -2.24 4.44 3.01
N GLN A 242 -1.52 5.27 3.77
CA GLN A 242 -0.65 4.81 4.85
C GLN A 242 -1.43 4.08 5.95
N THR A 243 -2.58 4.63 6.36
CA THR A 243 -3.42 4.03 7.42
C THR A 243 -3.97 2.68 6.98
N LEU A 244 -4.43 2.59 5.73
CA LEU A 244 -4.90 1.34 5.13
C LEU A 244 -3.79 0.30 5.09
N ALA A 245 -2.61 0.66 4.59
CA ALA A 245 -1.51 -0.28 4.42
C ALA A 245 -0.95 -0.78 5.74
N TYR A 246 -0.68 0.13 6.66
CA TYR A 246 -0.14 -0.23 7.96
C TYR A 246 -1.15 -0.99 8.83
N GLY A 247 -2.44 -0.66 8.72
CA GLY A 247 -3.46 -1.40 9.42
C GLY A 247 -3.66 -2.83 8.93
N LEU A 248 -3.52 -3.09 7.63
CA LEU A 248 -3.47 -4.46 7.11
C LEU A 248 -2.25 -5.21 7.65
N PHE A 249 -1.09 -4.55 7.75
CA PHE A 249 0.09 -5.15 8.37
C PHE A 249 -0.12 -5.45 9.86
N ALA A 250 -0.70 -4.53 10.63
CA ALA A 250 -1.03 -4.74 12.03
C ALA A 250 -2.03 -5.90 12.21
N ALA A 251 -3.08 -5.94 11.37
CA ALA A 251 -4.03 -7.04 11.33
C ALA A 251 -3.33 -8.38 11.01
N ARG A 252 -2.38 -8.40 10.08
CA ARG A 252 -1.58 -9.60 9.76
C ARG A 252 -0.73 -10.08 10.93
N CYS A 253 -0.15 -9.16 11.70
CA CYS A 253 0.64 -9.48 12.90
C CYS A 253 -0.22 -10.12 13.99
N ASN A 254 -1.48 -9.69 14.11
CA ASN A 254 -2.43 -10.20 15.10
C ASN A 254 -3.22 -11.43 14.62
N HIS A 255 -3.11 -11.81 13.35
CA HIS A 255 -3.89 -12.90 12.78
C HIS A 255 -3.52 -14.24 13.41
N GLN A 256 -4.44 -14.81 14.17
CA GLN A 256 -4.33 -16.14 14.83
C GLN A 256 -5.37 -17.14 14.29
N GLY A 257 -6.16 -16.73 13.29
CA GLY A 257 -7.26 -17.54 12.75
C GLY A 257 -6.79 -18.77 11.97
N PRO A 258 -7.63 -19.82 11.88
CA PRO A 258 -7.35 -20.99 11.04
C PRO A 258 -7.56 -20.61 9.57
N GLY A 259 -6.52 -20.11 8.92
CA GLY A 259 -6.56 -19.73 7.52
C GLY A 259 -5.40 -18.85 7.10
N ARG A 260 -5.33 -18.55 5.81
CA ARG A 260 -4.43 -17.54 5.29
C ARG A 260 -5.03 -16.15 5.56
N PHE A 261 -4.19 -15.18 5.88
CA PHE A 261 -4.60 -13.78 6.01
C PHE A 261 -5.27 -13.26 4.73
N ARG A 262 -6.34 -12.47 4.90
CA ARG A 262 -7.13 -11.89 3.81
C ARG A 262 -7.59 -10.49 4.21
N ARG A 263 -7.83 -9.62 3.22
CA ARG A 263 -8.41 -8.29 3.43
C ARG A 263 -9.76 -8.39 4.15
N LEU A 264 -10.69 -9.17 3.62
CA LEU A 264 -12.01 -9.37 4.23
C LEU A 264 -11.87 -10.02 5.61
N GLY A 265 -12.29 -9.28 6.64
CA GLY A 265 -12.20 -9.70 8.04
C GLY A 265 -10.97 -9.16 8.78
N ALA A 266 -10.02 -8.51 8.11
CA ALA A 266 -8.84 -7.93 8.74
C ALA A 266 -9.17 -6.92 9.84
N ALA A 267 -10.27 -6.17 9.73
CA ALA A 267 -10.72 -5.26 10.80
C ALA A 267 -10.99 -5.96 12.14
N ARG A 268 -11.33 -7.26 12.14
CA ARG A 268 -11.56 -8.04 13.37
C ARG A 268 -10.26 -8.38 14.11
N GLU A 269 -9.13 -8.37 13.41
CA GLU A 269 -7.80 -8.66 13.93
C GLU A 269 -7.13 -7.41 14.56
N ILE A 270 -7.78 -6.25 14.46
CA ILE A 270 -7.27 -5.00 15.03
C ILE A 270 -7.80 -4.85 16.46
N PRO A 271 -6.94 -4.49 17.45
CA PRO A 271 -7.36 -4.30 18.83
C PRO A 271 -8.53 -3.30 18.95
N LYS A 272 -9.45 -3.57 19.89
CA LYS A 272 -10.67 -2.77 20.10
C LYS A 272 -10.41 -1.42 20.81
N THR A 273 -9.27 -0.80 20.57
CA THR A 273 -8.73 0.30 21.37
C THR A 273 -9.24 1.68 20.94
N ASN A 274 -9.80 1.84 19.73
CA ASN A 274 -10.36 3.11 19.25
C ASN A 274 -11.57 2.90 18.31
N PRO A 275 -12.76 3.46 18.62
CA PRO A 275 -13.96 3.36 17.77
C PRO A 275 -13.79 3.92 16.35
N PHE A 276 -13.09 5.05 16.16
CA PHE A 276 -12.83 5.64 14.85
C PHE A 276 -11.94 4.74 14.00
N LEU A 277 -10.84 4.22 14.56
CA LEU A 277 -9.97 3.30 13.83
C LEU A 277 -10.72 2.03 13.46
N ARG A 278 -11.56 1.50 14.34
CA ARG A 278 -12.41 0.35 14.03
C ARG A 278 -13.36 0.62 12.87
N GLU A 279 -14.12 1.71 12.91
CA GLU A 279 -15.06 2.06 11.84
C GLU A 279 -14.34 2.33 10.51
N LEU A 280 -13.18 2.98 10.57
CA LEU A 280 -12.30 3.18 9.43
C LEU A 280 -11.85 1.84 8.84
N PHE A 281 -11.35 0.92 9.68
CA PHE A 281 -10.90 -0.40 9.24
C PHE A 281 -12.04 -1.27 8.73
N ASP A 282 -13.21 -1.25 9.35
CA ASP A 282 -14.39 -1.95 8.86
C ASP A 282 -14.81 -1.41 7.48
N THR A 283 -14.72 -0.09 7.26
CA THR A 283 -15.05 0.54 5.99
C THR A 283 -14.05 0.19 4.90
N ILE A 284 -12.74 0.28 5.18
CA ILE A 284 -11.69 0.04 4.16
C ILE A 284 -11.36 -1.44 3.96
N THR A 285 -11.70 -2.33 4.88
CA THR A 285 -11.46 -3.79 4.70
C THR A 285 -12.74 -4.55 4.36
N GLY A 286 -13.89 -3.88 4.37
CA GLY A 286 -15.19 -4.42 4.00
C GLY A 286 -15.46 -4.44 2.49
N THR A 287 -16.67 -4.90 2.13
CA THR A 287 -17.09 -5.06 0.73
C THR A 287 -17.33 -3.73 -0.01
N ARG A 288 -17.48 -2.61 0.73
CA ARG A 288 -17.62 -1.28 0.11
C ARG A 288 -16.39 -0.90 -0.73
N LEU A 289 -15.22 -1.40 -0.34
CA LEU A 289 -13.99 -1.17 -1.08
C LEU A 289 -13.96 -1.90 -2.43
N ASP A 290 -14.77 -2.94 -2.64
CA ASP A 290 -14.78 -3.73 -3.88
C ASP A 290 -15.17 -2.87 -5.10
N ASP A 291 -15.90 -1.77 -4.86
CA ASP A 291 -16.33 -0.81 -5.88
C ASP A 291 -15.26 0.25 -6.21
N GLU A 292 -14.21 0.38 -5.39
CA GLU A 292 -13.15 1.36 -5.60
C GLU A 292 -12.15 0.93 -6.70
N PRO A 293 -11.57 1.89 -7.44
CA PRO A 293 -10.58 1.58 -8.47
C PRO A 293 -9.27 1.02 -7.88
N PHE A 294 -8.93 1.37 -6.64
CA PHE A 294 -7.71 0.87 -5.99
C PHE A 294 -7.89 -0.51 -5.31
N ALA A 295 -9.07 -1.12 -5.39
CA ALA A 295 -9.40 -2.35 -4.66
C ALA A 295 -8.40 -3.49 -4.91
N GLY A 296 -8.03 -3.71 -6.17
CA GLY A 296 -7.06 -4.73 -6.56
C GLY A 296 -5.70 -4.56 -5.90
N PHE A 297 -5.24 -3.32 -5.72
CA PHE A 297 -3.96 -3.04 -5.05
C PHE A 297 -4.01 -3.29 -3.54
N VAL A 298 -5.20 -3.14 -2.93
CA VAL A 298 -5.41 -3.49 -1.52
C VAL A 298 -5.40 -5.02 -1.35
N ASP A 299 -6.03 -5.74 -2.28
CA ASP A 299 -5.97 -7.20 -2.30
C ASP A 299 -4.54 -7.70 -2.52
N ASP A 300 -3.78 -7.09 -3.45
CA ASP A 300 -2.36 -7.39 -3.65
C ASP A 300 -1.53 -7.12 -2.39
N LEU A 301 -1.85 -6.06 -1.64
CA LEU A 301 -1.19 -5.76 -0.38
C LEU A 301 -1.50 -6.80 0.71
N ALA A 302 -2.76 -7.21 0.83
CA ALA A 302 -3.15 -8.28 1.75
C ALA A 302 -2.51 -9.63 1.36
N GLN A 303 -2.39 -9.89 0.06
CA GLN A 303 -1.77 -11.07 -0.50
C GLN A 303 -0.26 -11.10 -0.23
N LEU A 304 0.44 -9.98 -0.44
CA LEU A 304 1.84 -9.79 -0.07
C LEU A 304 2.09 -10.11 1.41
N LEU A 305 1.24 -9.60 2.30
CA LEU A 305 1.31 -9.86 3.74
C LEU A 305 0.99 -11.32 4.10
N ALA A 306 0.14 -11.99 3.33
CA ALA A 306 -0.21 -13.39 3.51
C ALA A 306 0.90 -14.35 3.08
N ASP A 307 1.60 -14.04 1.98
CA ASP A 307 2.72 -14.83 1.45
C ASP A 307 4.01 -14.65 2.25
N CYS A 308 4.11 -13.54 2.98
CA CYS A 308 5.32 -13.21 3.72
C CYS A 308 5.54 -14.14 4.92
N ASP A 309 6.80 -14.56 5.11
CA ASP A 309 7.25 -15.24 6.32
C ASP A 309 7.32 -14.24 7.48
N MET A 310 6.17 -14.05 8.13
CA MET A 310 6.07 -13.18 9.29
C MET A 310 6.93 -13.66 10.45
N ALA A 311 7.26 -14.96 10.55
CA ALA A 311 8.16 -15.42 11.61
C ALA A 311 9.57 -14.89 11.36
N ALA A 312 10.10 -15.04 10.14
CA ALA A 312 11.41 -14.51 9.75
C ALA A 312 11.48 -12.98 9.81
N ILE A 313 10.42 -12.31 9.34
CA ILE A 313 10.33 -10.85 9.44
C ILE A 313 10.34 -10.43 10.91
N LEU A 314 9.47 -10.99 11.73
CA LEU A 314 9.33 -10.65 13.15
C LEU A 314 10.55 -11.09 14.00
N GLU A 315 11.34 -12.06 13.54
CA GLU A 315 12.46 -12.66 14.28
C GLU A 315 13.51 -11.63 14.71
N HIS A 316 13.78 -10.63 13.87
CA HIS A 316 14.78 -9.61 14.15
C HIS A 316 14.24 -8.43 14.96
N PHE A 317 12.93 -8.36 15.15
CA PHE A 317 12.31 -7.33 15.97
C PHE A 317 12.41 -7.70 17.45
N GLY A 318 12.83 -6.74 18.28
CA GLY A 318 13.03 -6.96 19.72
C GLY A 318 14.33 -7.69 20.11
N LYS A 319 15.23 -8.02 19.17
CA LYS A 319 16.54 -8.66 19.49
C LYS A 319 17.48 -7.75 20.28
N ARG A 320 17.36 -6.41 20.20
CA ARG A 320 18.19 -5.48 20.99
C ARG A 320 17.69 -5.32 22.43
N THR A 321 16.40 -5.55 22.66
CA THR A 321 15.68 -5.22 23.90
C THR A 321 14.37 -6.01 23.86
N ARG A 322 14.30 -7.17 24.53
CA ARG A 322 13.21 -8.19 24.51
C ARG A 322 11.81 -7.69 24.95
N LYS A 323 11.53 -6.39 24.89
CA LYS A 323 10.28 -5.71 25.28
C LYS A 323 9.66 -4.85 24.16
N GLU A 324 10.27 -4.77 22.98
CA GLU A 324 9.81 -3.86 21.92
C GLU A 324 8.73 -4.50 21.03
N ASP A 325 7.68 -3.75 20.73
CA ASP A 325 6.60 -4.14 19.81
C ASP A 325 7.14 -4.19 18.37
N PRO A 326 7.18 -5.36 17.71
CA PRO A 326 7.65 -5.50 16.34
C PRO A 326 6.91 -4.63 15.32
N VAL A 327 5.65 -4.32 15.60
CA VAL A 327 4.79 -3.55 14.70
C VAL A 327 5.30 -2.12 14.58
N VAL A 328 5.72 -1.53 15.70
CA VAL A 328 6.25 -0.16 15.78
C VAL A 328 7.54 0.01 14.99
N HIS A 329 8.47 -0.94 15.11
CA HIS A 329 9.75 -0.88 14.38
C HIS A 329 9.57 -1.07 12.87
N PHE A 330 8.63 -1.93 12.47
CA PHE A 330 8.34 -2.09 11.05
C PHE A 330 7.74 -0.80 10.46
N TYR A 331 6.93 -0.06 11.24
CA TYR A 331 6.39 1.23 10.80
C TYR A 331 7.48 2.21 10.36
N GLU A 332 8.61 2.27 11.05
CA GLU A 332 9.73 3.14 10.66
C GLU A 332 10.36 2.70 9.35
N THR A 333 10.57 1.39 9.20
CA THR A 333 11.15 0.81 7.98
C THR A 333 10.23 1.07 6.79
N PHE A 334 8.92 0.91 6.98
CA PHE A 334 7.88 1.25 6.01
C PHE A 334 7.87 2.74 5.67
N LEU A 335 7.82 3.63 6.66
CA LEU A 335 7.82 5.08 6.40
C LEU A 335 9.09 5.54 5.70
N ALA A 336 10.25 4.96 6.01
CA ALA A 336 11.49 5.25 5.32
C ALA A 336 11.45 4.81 3.84
N ALA A 337 10.76 3.71 3.53
CA ALA A 337 10.56 3.26 2.15
C ALA A 337 9.46 4.06 1.42
N TYR A 338 8.43 4.49 2.13
CA TYR A 338 7.27 5.22 1.61
C TYR A 338 7.61 6.69 1.36
N ASP A 339 7.97 7.44 2.39
CA ASP A 339 8.34 8.85 2.22
C ASP A 339 9.31 9.28 3.33
N PRO A 340 10.63 9.34 3.02
CA PRO A 340 11.64 9.79 3.97
C PRO A 340 11.41 11.21 4.51
N LYS A 341 10.81 12.10 3.72
CA LYS A 341 10.54 13.48 4.15
C LYS A 341 9.36 13.52 5.11
N ILE A 342 8.30 12.76 4.85
CA ILE A 342 7.20 12.61 5.80
C ILE A 342 7.71 11.98 7.10
N ARG A 343 8.60 10.99 7.03
CA ARG A 343 9.24 10.40 8.22
C ARG A 343 9.95 11.45 9.06
N GLU A 344 10.73 12.32 8.42
CA GLU A 344 11.47 13.40 9.08
C GLU A 344 10.53 14.48 9.64
N MET A 345 9.58 14.97 8.84
CA MET A 345 8.61 16.00 9.24
C MET A 345 7.70 15.54 10.38
N ARG A 346 7.24 14.29 10.35
CA ARG A 346 6.41 13.72 11.42
C ARG A 346 7.22 13.30 12.64
N GLY A 347 8.55 13.45 12.59
CA GLY A 347 9.44 13.11 13.69
C GLY A 347 9.30 11.67 14.15
N VAL A 348 8.96 10.74 13.25
CA VAL A 348 8.79 9.32 13.58
C VAL A 348 10.17 8.71 13.74
N TYR A 349 10.76 9.01 14.89
CA TYR A 349 12.02 8.48 15.37
C TYR A 349 11.75 7.76 16.68
N TYR A 350 12.03 6.47 16.70
CA TYR A 350 12.04 5.68 17.90
C TYR A 350 13.03 6.31 18.87
N THR A 351 12.51 6.79 20.01
CA THR A 351 13.36 7.32 21.07
C THR A 351 14.02 6.13 21.77
N PRO A 352 15.36 6.01 21.76
CA PRO A 352 16.01 4.82 22.31
C PRO A 352 15.63 4.58 23.78
N GLU A 353 15.31 3.33 24.14
CA GLU A 353 14.91 2.96 25.50
C GLU A 353 15.87 3.49 26.58
N PRO A 354 17.20 3.47 26.43
CA PRO A 354 18.10 4.02 27.45
C PRO A 354 17.86 5.51 27.75
N VAL A 355 17.51 6.29 26.72
CA VAL A 355 17.22 7.73 26.86
C VAL A 355 15.88 7.92 27.57
N VAL A 356 14.84 7.22 27.11
CA VAL A 356 13.51 7.26 27.74
C VAL A 356 13.60 6.86 29.21
N SER A 357 14.26 5.74 29.48
CA SER A 357 14.46 5.18 30.81
C SER A 357 15.25 6.13 31.72
N TYR A 358 16.28 6.80 31.20
CA TYR A 358 17.00 7.83 31.95
C TYR A 358 16.11 9.01 32.33
N ILE A 359 15.33 9.54 31.38
CA ILE A 359 14.43 10.67 31.61
C ILE A 359 13.35 10.30 32.63
N VAL A 360 12.66 9.17 32.45
CA VAL A 360 11.60 8.71 33.37
C VAL A 360 12.13 8.55 34.80
N ARG A 361 13.28 7.89 34.98
CA ARG A 361 13.92 7.76 36.31
C ARG A 361 14.35 9.11 36.89
N SER A 362 14.81 10.03 36.04
CA SER A 362 15.23 11.37 36.47
C SER A 362 14.04 12.19 36.95
N VAL A 363 12.90 12.14 36.24
CA VAL A 363 11.65 12.79 36.65
C VAL A 363 11.16 12.22 37.98
N ASP A 364 11.13 10.90 38.12
CA ASP A 364 10.77 10.22 39.37
C ASP A 364 11.67 10.64 40.54
N TYR A 365 12.98 10.68 40.32
CA TYR A 365 13.96 11.15 41.29
C TYR A 365 13.73 12.61 41.69
N LEU A 366 13.49 13.51 40.72
CA LEU A 366 13.25 14.93 41.00
C LEU A 366 11.96 15.14 41.79
N LEU A 367 10.88 14.41 41.46
CA LEU A 367 9.64 14.43 42.24
C LEU A 367 9.92 14.10 43.72
N LYS A 368 10.69 13.04 43.97
CA LYS A 368 11.09 12.60 45.31
C LYS A 368 11.98 13.62 46.02
N ALA A 369 13.03 14.10 45.35
CA ALA A 369 14.08 14.90 45.96
C ALA A 369 13.78 16.40 46.06
N ARG A 370 12.89 16.94 45.22
CA ARG A 370 12.67 18.40 45.08
C ARG A 370 11.22 18.84 45.30
N PHE A 371 10.24 17.96 45.05
CA PHE A 371 8.82 18.33 45.08
C PHE A 371 8.04 17.70 46.25
N ASN A 372 8.75 17.17 47.26
CA ASN A 372 8.18 16.50 48.43
C ASN A 372 7.12 15.43 48.04
N CYS A 373 7.48 14.67 47.02
CA CYS A 373 6.65 13.63 46.41
C CYS A 373 7.35 12.27 46.58
N PRO A 374 7.32 11.66 47.79
CA PRO A 374 8.12 10.46 48.10
C PRO A 374 7.70 9.23 47.28
N ALA A 375 6.44 9.18 46.82
CA ALA A 375 5.96 8.15 45.90
C ALA A 375 6.37 8.42 44.44
N GLY A 376 6.94 9.58 44.13
CA GLY A 376 7.42 9.96 42.81
C GLY A 376 6.31 9.92 41.77
N LEU A 377 6.55 9.21 40.67
CA LEU A 377 5.56 9.00 39.61
C LEU A 377 4.36 8.15 40.05
N ALA A 378 4.47 7.37 41.13
CA ALA A 378 3.40 6.53 41.66
C ALA A 378 2.54 7.24 42.73
N ASP A 379 2.61 8.57 42.84
CA ASP A 379 1.86 9.32 43.85
C ASP A 379 0.36 9.40 43.51
N THR A 380 -0.48 8.94 44.46
CA THR A 380 -1.94 8.88 44.33
C THR A 380 -2.65 10.04 45.04
N ARG A 381 -1.92 10.97 45.65
CA ARG A 381 -2.51 12.11 46.36
C ARG A 381 -3.18 13.06 45.37
N THR A 382 -4.22 13.74 45.83
CA THR A 382 -4.89 14.81 45.09
C THR A 382 -4.57 16.16 45.69
N ILE A 383 -4.63 17.20 44.86
CA ILE A 383 -4.54 18.61 45.26
C ILE A 383 -5.80 19.35 44.80
N GLU A 384 -6.16 20.39 45.54
CA GLU A 384 -7.22 21.32 45.14
C GLU A 384 -6.59 22.48 44.36
N TYR A 385 -7.16 22.78 43.20
CA TYR A 385 -6.81 23.97 42.41
C TYR A 385 -8.06 24.76 42.06
N GLU A 386 -7.90 26.06 41.85
CA GLU A 386 -8.97 26.95 41.42
C GLU A 386 -8.86 27.16 39.91
N ARG A 387 -9.91 26.80 39.16
CA ARG A 387 -10.05 27.20 37.75
C ARG A 387 -11.06 28.32 37.62
N ILE A 388 -10.86 29.16 36.62
CA ILE A 388 -11.84 30.16 36.21
C ILE A 388 -12.68 29.52 35.12
N GLU A 389 -13.98 29.38 35.39
CA GLU A 389 -14.96 28.93 34.42
C GLU A 389 -15.66 30.16 33.85
N GLU A 390 -15.64 30.31 32.52
CA GLU A 390 -16.30 31.40 31.81
C GLU A 390 -17.64 30.92 31.28
N ASP A 391 -18.72 31.51 31.81
CA ASP A 391 -20.08 31.37 31.27
C ASP A 391 -20.54 32.73 30.76
N GLY A 392 -20.30 32.98 29.47
CA GLY A 392 -20.52 34.28 28.85
C GLY A 392 -19.61 35.37 29.40
N LYS A 393 -20.17 36.39 30.07
CA LYS A 393 -19.40 37.52 30.67
C LYS A 393 -19.09 37.33 32.15
N GLN A 394 -19.54 36.24 32.78
CA GLN A 394 -19.30 35.98 34.19
C GLN A 394 -18.17 34.96 34.36
N GLN A 395 -17.17 35.36 35.15
CA GLN A 395 -16.08 34.48 35.58
C GLN A 395 -16.40 33.93 36.96
N ARG A 396 -16.52 32.60 37.08
CA ARG A 396 -16.71 31.91 38.35
C ARG A 396 -15.44 31.16 38.73
N ARG A 397 -14.98 31.31 39.97
CA ARG A 397 -13.91 30.46 40.52
C ARG A 397 -14.52 29.15 41.00
N VAL A 398 -14.05 28.05 40.42
CA VAL A 398 -14.47 26.70 40.77
C VAL A 398 -13.27 25.97 41.37
N LYS A 399 -13.46 25.40 42.56
CA LYS A 399 -12.48 24.51 43.19
C LYS A 399 -12.65 23.12 42.62
N GLU A 400 -11.57 22.56 42.11
CA GLU A 400 -11.54 21.23 41.51
C GLU A 400 -10.40 20.41 42.14
N LYS A 401 -10.63 19.09 42.29
CA LYS A 401 -9.61 18.15 42.78
C LYS A 401 -8.96 17.46 41.59
N ALA A 402 -7.64 17.53 41.49
CA ALA A 402 -6.86 16.77 40.51
C ALA A 402 -5.77 15.93 41.20
N PRO A 403 -5.28 14.87 40.54
CA PRO A 403 -4.03 14.22 40.92
C PRO A 403 -2.91 15.24 41.14
N ARG A 404 -2.11 15.05 42.19
CA ARG A 404 -0.94 15.88 42.49
C ARG A 404 0.12 15.82 41.39
N VAL A 405 0.22 14.66 40.73
CA VAL A 405 1.13 14.44 39.60
C VAL A 405 0.30 14.16 38.37
N LEU A 406 0.44 15.02 37.36
CA LEU A 406 -0.14 14.85 36.04
C LEU A 406 0.99 14.70 35.03
N LEU A 407 0.85 13.73 34.14
CA LEU A 407 1.81 13.43 33.09
C LEU A 407 1.17 13.79 31.76
N LEU A 408 1.88 14.63 30.99
CA LEU A 408 1.49 14.98 29.64
C LEU A 408 2.70 14.74 28.74
N ASP A 409 2.48 13.92 27.72
CA ASP A 409 3.41 13.79 26.60
C ASP A 409 2.75 14.45 25.38
N PRO A 410 3.07 15.73 25.09
CA PRO A 410 2.42 16.47 24.01
C PRO A 410 2.81 15.97 22.63
N ALA A 411 3.88 15.18 22.52
CA ALA A 411 4.39 14.61 21.28
C ALA A 411 4.61 13.10 21.45
N CYS A 412 3.55 12.40 21.86
CA CYS A 412 3.66 11.04 22.34
C CYS A 412 4.17 10.02 21.32
N GLY A 413 4.05 10.31 20.01
CA GLY A 413 4.56 9.44 18.95
C GLY A 413 4.06 8.00 19.11
N THR A 414 4.98 7.06 19.29
CA THR A 414 4.70 5.63 19.51
C THR A 414 4.32 5.29 20.96
N GLY A 415 4.17 6.30 21.82
CA GLY A 415 3.77 6.16 23.23
C GLY A 415 4.89 5.71 24.16
N THR A 416 6.16 5.73 23.74
CA THR A 416 7.28 5.13 24.47
C THR A 416 7.47 5.71 25.87
N PHE A 417 7.32 7.03 26.05
CA PHE A 417 7.42 7.67 27.37
C PHE A 417 6.29 7.23 28.30
N LEU A 418 5.04 7.26 27.83
CA LEU A 418 3.89 6.84 28.64
C LEU A 418 3.99 5.36 29.03
N TYR A 419 4.38 4.49 28.10
CA TYR A 419 4.65 3.09 28.38
C TYR A 419 5.73 2.92 29.45
N ALA A 420 6.87 3.60 29.29
CA ALA A 420 7.98 3.51 30.25
C ALA A 420 7.60 4.05 31.63
N VAL A 421 6.76 5.09 31.71
CA VAL A 421 6.22 5.59 32.98
C VAL A 421 5.32 4.54 33.64
N VAL A 422 4.42 3.90 32.90
CA VAL A 422 3.57 2.82 33.42
C VAL A 422 4.42 1.63 33.88
N ASP A 423 5.44 1.23 33.13
CA ASP A 423 6.35 0.14 33.51
C ASP A 423 7.12 0.48 34.79
N HIS A 424 7.64 1.71 34.90
CA HIS A 424 8.35 2.20 36.09
C HIS A 424 7.45 2.24 37.32
N ILE A 425 6.21 2.71 37.19
CA ILE A 425 5.21 2.71 38.26
C ILE A 425 4.89 1.26 38.69
N ARG A 426 4.66 0.36 37.73
CA ARG A 426 4.41 -1.06 38.00
C ARG A 426 5.57 -1.71 38.77
N ASP A 427 6.80 -1.43 38.39
CA ASP A 427 7.98 -1.96 39.06
C ASP A 427 8.13 -1.43 40.49
N GLU A 428 7.70 -0.19 40.75
CA GLU A 428 7.61 0.37 42.11
C GLU A 428 6.58 -0.39 42.96
N PHE A 429 5.39 -0.66 42.42
CA PHE A 429 4.37 -1.46 43.11
C PHE A 429 4.83 -2.90 43.37
N LYS A 430 5.50 -3.54 42.41
CA LYS A 430 6.12 -4.86 42.59
C LYS A 430 7.15 -4.85 43.70
N ARG A 431 8.02 -3.84 43.77
CA ARG A 431 9.01 -3.69 44.84
C ARG A 431 8.37 -3.50 46.22
N ARG A 432 7.14 -3.00 46.28
CA ARG A 432 6.34 -2.83 47.50
C ARG A 432 5.45 -4.04 47.83
N ASN A 433 5.52 -5.13 47.07
CA ASN A 433 4.61 -6.29 47.14
C ASN A 433 3.12 -5.90 47.05
N ASP A 434 2.83 -4.83 46.32
CA ASP A 434 1.49 -4.24 46.18
C ASP A 434 1.09 -4.14 44.69
N ALA A 435 1.55 -5.10 43.88
CA ALA A 435 1.31 -5.11 42.43
C ALA A 435 -0.09 -5.60 42.03
N GLY A 436 -0.93 -5.98 43.01
CA GLY A 436 -2.12 -6.79 42.75
C GLY A 436 -1.77 -8.24 42.34
N MET A 437 -2.74 -9.14 42.47
CA MET A 437 -2.62 -10.54 41.99
C MET A 437 -2.46 -10.62 40.47
#